data_AF-A0A8J8T1D5-F1
#
_entry.id   AF-A0A8J8T1D5-F1
#
_cell.length_a   1.000
_cell.length_b   1.000
_cell.length_c   1.000
_cell.angle_alpha   90.00
_cell.angle_beta   90.00
_cell.angle_gamma   90.00
#
_symmetry.space_group_name_H-M   'P 1'
#
loop_
_entity.id
_entity.type
_entity.pdbx_description
1 polymer ?
#
loop_
_entity_poly.entity_id
_entity_poly.type
_entity_poly.pdbx_seq_one_letter_code
_entity_poly.pdbx_strand_id
1 'polypeptide(L)'
;MRTSSALTLAFCISLTSCTSFLSAPPSTFSAAGDSFSCIIYDSLTVFNLKALQDLNGYTLNGYRFNFCKRFNITNTQTGKDIETYAFKEAGDSTNERLRGIPFTKGAYPIKTEAVDADAIPGEPRHLSVTFESPSICDDGFVTDRFWKTNIEIFCDPEGKRTKEMLPSEFTLVEDYTSCLLKISARHKAGCPVVEASSIVNWLAKNPGVAGIILLSFGFVCTFFGARVFHAIITVAGGLTVFFITLLALSVLGGLKAMDSEVASKNFGWILVAVLCFVVAAFTGIAVGFLTNKYKRAGSALFGLVVGLLIGYYIHKLLFTKIFSGNTLKMIIVGASGLGTAVYSFNWSKTLTVPMTAVFGSFMIIRGFSMFLGGFPNEFLNDEDGNPLEVKNSYIFYLIAYIFILCLGVVHQRYRKYHTLYDNDQFSKNLGSINDDDYLRAHMMN
;
A
#
# COMPACT_ATOMS: atom_id res chain seq x y z
N MET A 1 10.99 28.29 22.99
CA MET A 1 10.63 27.46 21.82
C MET A 1 11.84 26.66 21.35
N ARG A 2 12.23 25.60 22.06
CA ARG A 2 13.26 24.63 21.63
C ARG A 2 12.96 23.31 22.32
N THR A 3 12.16 22.47 21.67
CA THR A 3 11.97 21.00 21.87
C THR A 3 10.66 20.58 21.16
N SER A 4 10.65 20.53 19.82
CA SER A 4 9.54 19.92 19.07
C SER A 4 9.99 19.33 17.71
N SER A 5 11.28 19.04 17.56
CA SER A 5 11.82 18.53 16.30
C SER A 5 11.71 17.00 16.19
N ALA A 6 11.77 16.29 17.33
CA ALA A 6 11.71 14.82 17.36
C ALA A 6 10.31 14.24 17.08
N LEU A 7 9.25 14.91 17.55
CA LEU A 7 7.87 14.45 17.33
C LEU A 7 7.40 14.68 15.88
N THR A 8 7.92 15.73 15.24
CA THR A 8 7.60 16.08 13.84
C THR A 8 8.23 15.08 12.85
N LEU A 9 9.40 14.54 13.18
CA LEU A 9 10.09 13.54 12.35
C LEU A 9 9.39 12.16 12.39
N ALA A 10 8.89 11.74 13.57
CA ALA A 10 8.12 10.50 13.71
C ALA A 10 6.76 10.55 12.97
N PHE A 11 6.14 11.73 12.89
CA PHE A 11 4.88 11.94 12.16
C PHE A 11 5.05 12.00 10.63
N CYS A 12 6.17 12.56 10.15
CA CYS A 12 6.47 12.57 8.71
C CYS A 12 6.69 11.15 8.15
N ILE A 13 7.28 10.24 8.93
CA ILE A 13 7.50 8.85 8.48
C ILE A 13 6.16 8.13 8.26
N SER A 14 5.14 8.41 9.08
CA SER A 14 3.82 7.77 9.02
C SER A 14 2.93 8.25 7.87
N LEU A 15 3.00 9.53 7.49
CA LEU A 15 2.22 10.09 6.37
C LEU A 15 2.86 9.83 5.00
N THR A 16 4.20 9.75 4.95
CA THR A 16 4.88 9.26 3.75
C THR A 16 4.47 7.81 3.48
N SER A 17 4.22 7.00 4.52
CA SER A 17 3.67 5.65 4.34
C SER A 17 2.30 5.66 3.67
N CYS A 18 1.33 6.52 4.02
CA CYS A 18 -0.01 6.47 3.39
C CYS A 18 -0.05 6.83 1.89
N THR A 19 0.76 7.78 1.41
CA THR A 19 0.86 8.05 -0.04
C THR A 19 1.77 7.06 -0.77
N SER A 20 2.74 6.46 -0.07
CA SER A 20 3.55 5.34 -0.57
C SER A 20 2.83 3.99 -0.47
N PHE A 21 1.71 3.90 0.25
CA PHE A 21 0.93 2.67 0.45
C PHE A 21 -0.04 2.41 -0.71
N LEU A 22 -0.42 3.45 -1.47
CA LEU A 22 -1.21 3.33 -2.69
C LEU A 22 -0.35 3.14 -3.96
N SER A 23 0.97 3.35 -3.83
CA SER A 23 1.97 3.06 -4.85
C SER A 23 3.23 2.58 -4.16
N ALA A 24 3.17 1.42 -3.49
CA ALA A 24 4.39 0.76 -3.08
C ALA A 24 5.06 0.29 -4.38
N PRO A 25 6.22 0.83 -4.78
CA PRO A 25 6.99 0.17 -5.83
C PRO A 25 7.24 -1.28 -5.38
N PRO A 26 7.38 -2.26 -6.30
CA PRO A 26 7.83 -3.60 -5.94
C PRO A 26 9.05 -3.43 -5.03
N SER A 27 8.87 -3.87 -3.80
CA SER A 27 9.73 -3.59 -2.65
C SER A 27 11.20 -3.79 -3.01
N THR A 28 11.96 -2.70 -3.06
CA THR A 28 13.42 -2.74 -3.10
C THR A 28 13.91 -3.15 -1.72
N PHE A 29 14.03 -4.46 -1.52
CA PHE A 29 14.51 -5.06 -0.29
C PHE A 29 16.01 -4.78 -0.09
N SER A 30 16.37 -4.37 1.13
CA SER A 30 17.75 -4.26 1.58
C SER A 30 18.35 -5.67 1.71
N ALA A 31 19.39 -5.95 0.92
CA ALA A 31 20.12 -7.21 0.91
C ALA A 31 21.05 -7.32 2.12
N ALA A 32 20.52 -7.75 3.27
CA ALA A 32 21.33 -8.17 4.41
C ALA A 32 20.63 -9.33 5.14
N GLY A 33 20.71 -10.53 4.55
CA GLY A 33 20.27 -11.79 5.17
C GLY A 33 19.79 -12.82 4.14
N ASP A 34 20.31 -14.04 4.20
CA ASP A 34 20.12 -15.13 3.22
C ASP A 34 18.69 -15.71 3.12
N SER A 35 17.73 -15.12 3.82
CA SER A 35 16.35 -15.61 3.91
C SER A 35 15.37 -14.59 3.36
N PHE A 36 14.60 -14.98 2.35
CA PHE A 36 13.41 -14.24 1.95
C PHE A 36 12.42 -14.19 3.10
N SER A 37 11.85 -13.01 3.32
CA SER A 37 10.78 -12.83 4.30
C SER A 37 9.59 -13.72 3.87
N CYS A 38 9.27 -14.75 4.64
CA CYS A 38 8.03 -15.56 4.46
C CYS A 38 6.73 -14.74 4.51
N ILE A 39 6.83 -13.44 4.78
CA ILE A 39 5.70 -12.52 4.76
C ILE A 39 5.73 -11.82 3.40
N ILE A 40 4.75 -12.17 2.58
CA ILE A 40 4.57 -11.63 1.24
C ILE A 40 3.49 -10.55 1.30
N TYR A 41 3.76 -9.41 0.67
CA TYR A 41 2.84 -8.30 0.55
C TYR A 41 2.40 -8.18 -0.90
N ASP A 42 1.11 -8.17 -1.15
CA ASP A 42 0.55 -7.78 -2.43
C ASP A 42 -0.67 -6.90 -2.23
N SER A 43 -0.69 -5.72 -2.84
CA SER A 43 -1.89 -4.87 -2.96
C SER A 43 -2.69 -4.70 -1.65
N LEU A 44 -2.00 -4.41 -0.54
CA LEU A 44 -2.54 -4.25 0.83
C LEU A 44 -2.97 -5.55 1.54
N THR A 45 -2.69 -6.69 0.94
CA THR A 45 -2.93 -8.01 1.50
C THR A 45 -1.61 -8.61 1.96
N VAL A 46 -1.64 -9.21 3.15
CA VAL A 46 -0.46 -9.81 3.77
C VAL A 46 -0.66 -11.31 3.85
N PHE A 47 0.23 -12.07 3.20
CA PHE A 47 0.28 -13.51 3.28
C PHE A 47 1.42 -13.94 4.18
N ASN A 48 1.17 -14.93 5.05
CA ASN A 48 2.18 -15.46 5.95
C ASN A 48 2.48 -16.93 5.59
N LEU A 49 3.52 -17.12 4.79
CA LEU A 49 3.97 -18.43 4.34
C LEU A 49 4.87 -19.15 5.35
N LYS A 50 5.06 -18.60 6.56
CA LYS A 50 5.92 -19.23 7.58
C LYS A 50 5.40 -20.60 8.02
N ALA A 51 4.10 -20.84 7.90
CA ALA A 51 3.51 -22.16 8.15
C ALA A 51 3.95 -23.20 7.12
N LEU A 52 4.29 -22.77 5.90
CA LEU A 52 4.82 -23.60 4.81
C LEU A 52 6.35 -23.68 4.81
N GLN A 53 7.02 -23.08 5.79
CA GLN A 53 8.47 -23.18 5.89
C GLN A 53 8.83 -24.50 6.56
N ASP A 54 9.15 -25.50 5.74
CA ASP A 54 9.81 -26.72 6.21
C ASP A 54 11.33 -26.58 6.21
N LEU A 55 12.01 -27.21 7.17
CA LEU A 55 13.46 -27.15 7.33
C LEU A 55 14.19 -27.94 6.24
N ASN A 56 13.58 -29.04 5.80
CA ASN A 56 14.12 -30.00 4.83
C ASN A 56 13.57 -29.78 3.42
N GLY A 57 12.42 -29.10 3.31
CA GLY A 57 11.79 -28.80 2.03
C GLY A 57 10.88 -29.92 1.56
N TYR A 58 9.98 -29.57 0.64
CA TYR A 58 9.01 -30.49 0.08
C TYR A 58 9.64 -31.25 -1.08
N THR A 59 9.35 -32.54 -1.17
CA THR A 59 9.81 -33.40 -2.27
C THR A 59 8.59 -33.96 -3.00
N LEU A 60 8.48 -33.73 -4.30
CA LEU A 60 7.39 -34.20 -5.15
C LEU A 60 7.93 -34.61 -6.52
N ASN A 61 7.74 -35.86 -6.93
CA ASN A 61 8.17 -36.38 -8.24
C ASN A 61 9.65 -36.08 -8.57
N GLY A 62 10.52 -36.15 -7.55
CA GLY A 62 11.94 -35.83 -7.68
C GLY A 62 12.26 -34.33 -7.71
N TYR A 63 11.28 -33.44 -7.59
CA TYR A 63 11.52 -32.01 -7.37
C TYR A 63 11.59 -31.72 -5.89
N ARG A 64 12.61 -30.97 -5.48
CA ARG A 64 12.70 -30.36 -4.17
C ARG A 64 12.44 -28.88 -4.24
N PHE A 65 11.50 -28.42 -3.42
CA PHE A 65 11.18 -27.01 -3.36
C PHE A 65 10.86 -26.55 -1.93
N ASN A 66 10.98 -25.25 -1.69
CA ASN A 66 10.70 -24.61 -0.42
C ASN A 66 10.20 -23.19 -0.68
N PHE A 67 9.25 -22.73 0.14
CA PHE A 67 8.59 -21.44 -0.07
C PHE A 67 9.40 -20.25 0.44
N CYS A 68 10.22 -20.44 1.48
CA CYS A 68 10.93 -19.33 2.12
C CYS A 68 12.43 -19.55 2.32
N LYS A 69 12.88 -20.80 2.32
CA LYS A 69 14.28 -21.14 2.56
C LYS A 69 14.91 -21.56 1.25
N ARG A 70 16.04 -20.95 0.90
CA ARG A 70 16.81 -21.36 -0.27
C ARG A 70 17.62 -22.62 0.08
N PHE A 71 17.72 -23.51 -0.89
CA PHE A 71 18.68 -24.61 -0.88
C PHE A 71 19.98 -24.12 -1.46
N ASN A 72 21.09 -24.53 -0.85
CA ASN A 72 22.40 -24.39 -1.46
C ASN A 72 22.69 -25.68 -2.23
N ILE A 73 22.74 -25.60 -3.56
CA ILE A 73 23.03 -26.72 -4.44
C ILE A 73 24.19 -26.37 -5.36
N THR A 74 25.03 -27.34 -5.69
CA THR A 74 26.03 -27.17 -6.74
C THR A 74 25.37 -27.42 -8.09
N ASN A 75 25.33 -26.39 -8.94
CA ASN A 75 24.79 -26.50 -10.29
C ASN A 75 25.64 -27.49 -11.11
N THR A 76 25.02 -28.54 -11.63
CA THR A 76 25.70 -29.59 -12.40
C THR A 76 26.27 -29.10 -13.74
N GLN A 77 25.68 -28.06 -14.33
CA GLN A 77 26.13 -27.48 -15.61
C GLN A 77 27.30 -26.51 -15.43
N THR A 78 27.30 -25.73 -14.35
CA THR A 78 28.32 -24.67 -14.15
C THR A 78 29.37 -25.02 -13.10
N GLY A 79 29.14 -26.05 -12.28
CA GLY A 79 29.98 -26.42 -11.14
C GLY A 79 29.98 -25.40 -10.00
N LYS A 80 29.12 -24.38 -10.06
CA LYS A 80 29.03 -23.31 -9.04
C LYS A 80 27.91 -23.60 -8.05
N ASP A 81 28.18 -23.29 -6.79
CA ASP A 81 27.15 -23.27 -5.76
C ASP A 81 26.16 -22.14 -6.03
N ILE A 82 24.89 -22.49 -6.01
CA ILE A 82 23.78 -21.60 -6.30
C ILE A 82 22.69 -21.79 -5.26
N GLU A 83 22.07 -20.68 -4.90
CA GLU A 83 20.94 -20.66 -3.99
C GLU A 83 19.64 -20.67 -4.80
N THR A 84 18.79 -21.67 -4.58
CA THR A 84 17.51 -21.82 -5.29
C THR A 84 16.41 -22.27 -4.35
N TYR A 85 15.17 -21.84 -4.59
CA TYR A 85 13.96 -22.32 -3.91
C TYR A 85 13.44 -23.63 -4.47
N ALA A 86 13.75 -23.96 -5.72
CA ALA A 86 13.31 -25.19 -6.36
C ALA A 86 14.41 -25.80 -7.25
N PHE A 87 14.57 -27.11 -7.21
CA PHE A 87 15.50 -27.87 -8.04
C PHE A 87 15.03 -29.32 -8.22
N LYS A 88 15.55 -30.03 -9.21
CA LYS A 88 15.28 -31.46 -9.39
C LYS A 88 16.40 -32.32 -8.78
N GLU A 89 16.04 -33.20 -7.86
CA GLU A 89 16.92 -34.15 -7.22
C GLU A 89 17.40 -35.25 -8.16
N ALA A 90 18.58 -35.76 -7.84
CA ALA A 90 19.19 -36.91 -8.47
C ALA A 90 18.59 -38.19 -7.89
N GLY A 91 17.49 -38.69 -8.46
CA GLY A 91 16.74 -39.77 -7.80
C GLY A 91 16.15 -40.84 -8.71
N ASP A 92 15.21 -40.49 -9.61
CA ASP A 92 14.28 -41.54 -10.06
C ASP A 92 13.55 -41.27 -11.40
N SER A 93 14.11 -40.44 -12.30
CA SER A 93 13.44 -40.12 -13.57
C SER A 93 14.30 -40.41 -14.79
N THR A 94 13.65 -40.90 -15.85
CA THR A 94 14.17 -41.17 -17.20
C THR A 94 14.83 -39.98 -17.90
N ASN A 95 14.73 -38.77 -17.35
CA ASN A 95 15.35 -37.54 -17.88
C ASN A 95 16.53 -37.07 -17.01
N GLU A 96 17.69 -37.73 -17.15
CA GLU A 96 18.95 -37.32 -16.51
C GLU A 96 19.34 -35.85 -16.81
N ARG A 97 18.85 -35.31 -17.93
CA ARG A 97 19.14 -33.94 -18.40
C ARG A 97 18.75 -32.85 -17.40
N LEU A 98 17.78 -33.09 -16.52
CA LEU A 98 17.27 -32.08 -15.58
C LEU A 98 17.91 -32.15 -14.19
N ARG A 99 18.88 -33.05 -13.98
CA ARG A 99 19.49 -33.28 -12.66
C ARG A 99 20.27 -32.07 -12.16
N GLY A 100 19.91 -31.56 -10.97
CA GLY A 100 20.60 -30.43 -10.34
C GLY A 100 20.35 -29.08 -11.02
N ILE A 101 19.34 -29.00 -11.90
CA ILE A 101 18.95 -27.74 -12.53
C ILE A 101 18.19 -26.88 -11.50
N PRO A 102 18.63 -25.65 -11.22
CA PRO A 102 17.86 -24.70 -10.44
C PRO A 102 16.68 -24.18 -11.25
N PHE A 103 15.49 -24.14 -10.66
CA PHE A 103 14.32 -23.53 -11.29
C PHE A 103 14.05 -22.10 -10.81
N THR A 104 14.90 -21.57 -9.91
CA THR A 104 14.79 -20.19 -9.42
C THR A 104 16.16 -19.52 -9.31
N LYS A 105 16.19 -18.19 -9.47
CA LYS A 105 17.35 -17.32 -9.46
C LYS A 105 17.12 -16.18 -8.49
N GLY A 106 18.13 -15.89 -7.67
CA GLY A 106 18.11 -14.73 -6.77
C GLY A 106 17.23 -14.94 -5.54
N ALA A 107 17.21 -13.92 -4.69
CA ALA A 107 16.48 -13.97 -3.42
C ALA A 107 14.98 -13.60 -3.57
N TYR A 108 14.62 -12.89 -4.63
CA TYR A 108 13.31 -12.25 -4.78
C TYR A 108 12.54 -12.79 -5.99
N PRO A 109 11.21 -12.95 -5.88
CA PRO A 109 10.36 -13.26 -7.02
C PRO A 109 10.34 -12.09 -8.00
N ILE A 110 10.17 -12.38 -9.29
CA ILE A 110 9.96 -11.34 -10.31
C ILE A 110 8.57 -10.74 -10.16
N LYS A 111 7.57 -11.59 -9.88
CA LYS A 111 6.17 -11.21 -9.78
C LYS A 111 5.52 -11.92 -8.60
N THR A 112 4.72 -11.18 -7.86
CA THR A 112 3.86 -11.69 -6.80
C THR A 112 2.48 -11.10 -7.04
N GLU A 113 1.46 -11.94 -7.08
CA GLU A 113 0.08 -11.51 -7.36
C GLU A 113 -0.91 -12.35 -6.54
N ALA A 114 -1.81 -11.68 -5.83
CA ALA A 114 -2.98 -12.26 -5.21
C ALA A 114 -4.10 -12.30 -6.25
N VAL A 115 -4.39 -13.50 -6.73
CA VAL A 115 -5.44 -13.73 -7.72
C VAL A 115 -6.76 -13.93 -6.97
N ASP A 116 -7.67 -12.98 -7.11
CA ASP A 116 -9.00 -13.07 -6.52
C ASP A 116 -9.85 -14.13 -7.23
N ALA A 117 -10.78 -14.76 -6.48
CA ALA A 117 -11.69 -15.78 -7.00
C ALA A 117 -12.60 -15.28 -8.14
N ASP A 118 -12.79 -13.96 -8.22
CA ASP A 118 -13.60 -13.32 -9.26
C ASP A 118 -12.83 -13.19 -10.59
N ALA A 119 -11.49 -13.34 -10.59
CA ALA A 119 -10.66 -13.20 -11.79
C ALA A 119 -10.72 -14.44 -12.71
N ILE A 120 -10.81 -15.64 -12.13
CA ILE A 120 -10.88 -16.90 -12.87
C ILE A 120 -12.10 -17.69 -12.36
N PRO A 121 -13.17 -17.81 -13.16
CA PRO A 121 -14.39 -18.50 -12.73
C PRO A 121 -14.10 -19.95 -12.28
N GLY A 122 -14.41 -20.25 -11.02
CA GLY A 122 -14.26 -21.59 -10.44
C GLY A 122 -12.92 -21.84 -9.74
N GLU A 123 -11.96 -20.92 -9.79
CA GLU A 123 -10.74 -21.03 -8.99
C GLU A 123 -10.88 -20.28 -7.66
N PRO A 124 -10.50 -20.91 -6.53
CA PRO A 124 -10.44 -20.18 -5.27
C PRO A 124 -9.32 -19.15 -5.33
N ARG A 125 -9.47 -18.12 -4.51
CA ARG A 125 -8.43 -17.09 -4.34
C ARG A 125 -7.09 -17.74 -4.02
N HIS A 126 -6.03 -17.28 -4.66
CA HIS A 126 -4.69 -17.85 -4.46
C HIS A 126 -3.60 -16.79 -4.55
N LEU A 127 -2.45 -17.11 -3.98
CA LEU A 127 -1.22 -16.34 -4.13
C LEU A 127 -0.36 -16.98 -5.22
N SER A 128 -0.07 -16.24 -6.28
CA SER A 128 0.88 -16.64 -7.33
C SER A 128 2.22 -15.92 -7.11
N VAL A 129 3.29 -16.70 -7.03
CA VAL A 129 4.67 -16.21 -6.89
C VAL A 129 5.51 -16.77 -8.02
N THR A 130 6.03 -15.88 -8.87
CA THR A 130 6.80 -16.26 -10.06
C THR A 130 8.28 -15.93 -9.88
N PHE A 131 9.13 -16.93 -10.11
CA PHE A 131 10.59 -16.84 -10.09
C PHE A 131 11.17 -17.10 -11.48
N GLU A 132 12.24 -16.40 -11.83
CA GLU A 132 13.06 -16.73 -13.01
C GLU A 132 14.07 -17.80 -12.65
N SER A 133 14.40 -18.70 -13.56
CA SER A 133 15.54 -19.60 -13.43
C SER A 133 16.77 -19.05 -14.15
N PRO A 134 18.00 -19.35 -13.69
CA PRO A 134 19.20 -19.09 -14.49
C PRO A 134 19.41 -20.13 -15.61
N SER A 135 18.65 -21.22 -15.61
CA SER A 135 18.84 -22.34 -16.52
C SER A 135 18.01 -22.19 -17.78
N ILE A 136 18.66 -22.47 -18.91
CA ILE A 136 18.05 -22.44 -20.24
C ILE A 136 17.17 -23.67 -20.38
N CYS A 137 15.97 -23.45 -20.90
CA CYS A 137 15.01 -24.45 -21.29
C CYS A 137 15.26 -24.78 -22.77
N ASP A 138 15.98 -25.88 -23.00
CA ASP A 138 16.27 -26.36 -24.35
C ASP A 138 15.16 -27.30 -24.82
N ASP A 139 14.23 -26.78 -25.62
CA ASP A 139 13.21 -27.57 -26.31
C ASP A 139 13.64 -27.98 -27.73
N GLY A 140 14.88 -27.68 -28.12
CA GLY A 140 15.44 -27.96 -29.45
C GLY A 140 15.06 -26.93 -30.53
N PHE A 141 14.21 -25.94 -30.24
CA PHE A 141 13.76 -24.94 -31.22
C PHE A 141 14.15 -23.50 -30.86
N VAL A 142 14.26 -23.16 -29.58
CA VAL A 142 14.57 -21.79 -29.14
C VAL A 142 15.62 -21.80 -28.03
N THR A 143 16.82 -21.27 -28.33
CA THR A 143 17.99 -21.32 -27.41
C THR A 143 17.94 -20.30 -26.27
N ASP A 144 17.02 -19.34 -26.31
CA ASP A 144 17.07 -18.14 -25.46
C ASP A 144 15.90 -18.05 -24.47
N ARG A 145 15.29 -19.18 -24.10
CA ARG A 145 14.23 -19.23 -23.08
C ARG A 145 14.76 -19.77 -21.76
N PHE A 146 14.50 -19.04 -20.69
CA PHE A 146 14.82 -19.47 -19.32
C PHE A 146 13.60 -20.12 -18.69
N TRP A 147 13.84 -21.12 -17.84
CA TRP A 147 12.77 -21.69 -17.03
C TRP A 147 12.13 -20.63 -16.13
N LYS A 148 10.83 -20.73 -15.89
CA LYS A 148 10.10 -19.96 -14.89
C LYS A 148 9.46 -20.91 -13.91
N THR A 149 9.49 -20.59 -12.62
CA THR A 149 8.74 -21.32 -11.60
C THR A 149 7.58 -20.46 -11.15
N ASN A 150 6.36 -20.94 -11.31
CA ASN A 150 5.17 -20.31 -10.76
C ASN A 150 4.63 -21.16 -9.61
N ILE A 151 4.67 -20.60 -8.40
CA ILE A 151 4.17 -21.23 -7.19
C ILE A 151 2.80 -20.62 -6.89
N GLU A 152 1.75 -21.43 -6.91
CA GLU A 152 0.37 -21.03 -6.62
C GLU A 152 -0.10 -21.65 -5.31
N ILE A 153 -0.52 -20.82 -4.37
CA ILE A 153 -1.00 -21.27 -3.06
C ILE A 153 -2.46 -20.87 -2.93
N PHE A 154 -3.34 -21.82 -3.18
CA PHE A 154 -4.78 -21.66 -3.08
C PHE A 154 -5.21 -21.57 -1.61
N CYS A 155 -6.00 -20.56 -1.29
CA CYS A 155 -6.57 -20.39 0.04
C CYS A 155 -7.56 -21.52 0.33
N ASP A 156 -7.22 -22.34 1.31
CA ASP A 156 -8.12 -23.33 1.91
C ASP A 156 -8.38 -22.94 3.38
N PRO A 157 -9.54 -22.33 3.69
CA PRO A 157 -9.84 -21.87 5.05
C PRO A 157 -10.00 -23.05 6.03
N GLU A 158 -10.44 -24.21 5.55
CA GLU A 158 -10.63 -25.44 6.33
C GLU A 158 -9.33 -26.26 6.44
N GLY A 159 -8.35 -25.96 5.60
CA GLY A 159 -7.04 -26.60 5.58
C GLY A 159 -6.32 -26.53 6.93
N LYS A 160 -5.51 -27.57 7.22
CA LYS A 160 -4.73 -27.63 8.46
C LYS A 160 -3.69 -26.50 8.50
N ARG A 161 -3.40 -25.99 9.70
CA ARG A 161 -2.28 -25.05 9.95
C ARG A 161 -0.93 -25.75 10.12
N THR A 162 -0.90 -27.07 9.93
CA THR A 162 0.29 -27.87 10.19
C THR A 162 1.34 -27.66 9.11
N LYS A 163 2.62 -27.75 9.48
CA LYS A 163 3.74 -27.69 8.54
C LYS A 163 3.77 -28.86 7.56
N GLU A 164 3.17 -29.97 8.00
CA GLU A 164 3.04 -31.19 7.25
C GLU A 164 1.89 -31.04 6.26
N MET A 165 2.26 -30.80 5.00
CA MET A 165 1.39 -30.98 3.84
C MET A 165 1.65 -32.37 3.27
N LEU A 166 0.57 -33.05 2.88
CA LEU A 166 0.69 -34.35 2.22
C LEU A 166 1.14 -34.14 0.76
N PRO A 167 2.00 -35.01 0.20
CA PRO A 167 2.39 -34.90 -1.21
C PRO A 167 1.20 -34.85 -2.19
N SER A 168 0.05 -35.42 -1.82
CA SER A 168 -1.19 -35.40 -2.61
C SER A 168 -1.87 -34.03 -2.70
N GLU A 169 -1.51 -33.08 -1.84
CA GLU A 169 -2.08 -31.72 -1.84
C GLU A 169 -1.35 -30.79 -2.82
N PHE A 170 -0.23 -31.26 -3.37
CA PHE A 170 0.54 -30.55 -4.38
C PHE A 170 0.23 -31.11 -5.77
N THR A 171 0.03 -30.21 -6.71
CA THR A 171 -0.02 -30.55 -8.14
C THR A 171 1.15 -29.87 -8.82
N LEU A 172 2.00 -30.67 -9.45
CA LEU A 172 3.14 -30.19 -10.23
C LEU A 172 2.84 -30.41 -11.71
N VAL A 173 2.88 -29.33 -12.46
CA VAL A 173 2.67 -29.32 -13.91
C VAL A 173 3.93 -28.77 -14.55
N GLU A 174 4.55 -29.60 -15.39
CA GLU A 174 5.69 -29.22 -16.21
C GLU A 174 5.20 -28.87 -17.61
N ASP A 175 5.39 -27.63 -18.02
CA ASP A 175 5.14 -27.23 -19.40
C ASP A 175 6.47 -26.88 -20.09
N TYR A 176 6.99 -27.86 -20.84
CA TYR A 176 8.22 -27.71 -21.64
C TYR A 176 8.06 -26.70 -22.78
N THR A 177 6.84 -26.49 -23.28
CA THR A 177 6.59 -25.59 -24.41
C THR A 177 6.68 -24.13 -23.98
N SER A 178 6.22 -23.81 -22.78
CA SER A 178 6.30 -22.47 -22.18
C SER A 178 7.47 -22.31 -21.20
N CYS A 179 8.25 -23.37 -20.97
CA CYS A 179 9.34 -23.41 -20.00
C CYS A 179 8.88 -23.03 -18.59
N LEU A 180 7.71 -23.52 -18.20
CA LEU A 180 7.05 -23.18 -16.93
C LEU A 180 6.94 -24.42 -16.04
N LEU A 181 7.53 -24.32 -14.85
CA LEU A 181 7.31 -25.25 -13.74
C LEU A 181 6.22 -24.65 -12.85
N LYS A 182 5.01 -25.21 -12.90
CA LYS A 182 3.89 -24.77 -12.07
C LYS A 182 3.74 -25.70 -10.87
N ILE A 183 3.86 -25.14 -9.67
CA ILE A 183 3.68 -25.85 -8.39
C ILE A 183 2.46 -25.25 -7.72
N SER A 184 1.37 -25.99 -7.66
CA SER A 184 0.13 -25.53 -7.03
C SER A 184 -0.14 -26.32 -5.75
N ALA A 185 -0.56 -25.63 -4.69
CA ALA A 185 -0.86 -26.23 -3.39
C ALA A 185 -2.11 -25.59 -2.77
N ARG A 186 -2.92 -26.36 -2.05
CA ARG A 186 -4.04 -25.84 -1.25
C ARG A 186 -3.64 -25.76 0.21
N HIS A 187 -3.63 -24.58 0.80
CA HIS A 187 -3.21 -24.40 2.19
C HIS A 187 -3.83 -23.16 2.84
N LYS A 188 -4.02 -23.21 4.17
CA LYS A 188 -4.50 -22.05 4.96
C LYS A 188 -3.55 -20.85 4.91
N ALA A 189 -2.26 -21.08 4.65
CA ALA A 189 -1.28 -20.00 4.45
C ALA A 189 -1.46 -19.23 3.13
N GLY A 190 -2.16 -19.81 2.15
CA GLY A 190 -2.59 -19.10 0.94
C GLY A 190 -3.74 -18.13 1.22
N CYS A 191 -4.36 -18.21 2.41
CA CYS A 191 -5.36 -17.23 2.83
C CYS A 191 -4.67 -15.98 3.39
N PRO A 192 -5.17 -14.78 3.04
CA PRO A 192 -4.61 -13.54 3.55
C PRO A 192 -4.82 -13.45 5.07
N VAL A 193 -3.76 -13.10 5.79
CA VAL A 193 -3.80 -12.96 7.26
C VAL A 193 -4.40 -11.63 7.67
N VAL A 194 -4.09 -10.59 6.89
CA VAL A 194 -4.65 -9.25 7.05
C VAL A 194 -5.05 -8.77 5.66
N GLU A 195 -6.35 -8.63 5.48
CA GLU A 195 -6.88 -7.76 4.44
C GLU A 195 -7.12 -6.40 5.10
N ALA A 196 -6.19 -5.45 4.92
CA ALA A 196 -6.51 -4.04 5.17
C ALA A 196 -7.69 -3.56 4.28
N SER A 197 -8.11 -4.42 3.35
CA SER A 197 -9.06 -4.19 2.31
C SER A 197 -10.45 -4.75 2.55
N SER A 198 -10.92 -5.23 3.71
CA SER A 198 -12.36 -5.60 3.76
C SER A 198 -13.26 -4.42 3.40
N ILE A 199 -12.90 -3.22 3.87
CA ILE A 199 -13.55 -1.96 3.45
C ILE A 199 -13.15 -1.59 2.01
N VAL A 200 -11.86 -1.65 1.65
CA VAL A 200 -11.39 -1.24 0.30
C VAL A 200 -11.92 -2.17 -0.80
N ASN A 201 -11.87 -3.49 -0.61
CA ASN A 201 -12.48 -4.52 -1.45
C ASN A 201 -13.99 -4.36 -1.50
N TRP A 202 -14.67 -4.06 -0.38
CA TRP A 202 -16.09 -3.75 -0.43
C TRP A 202 -16.38 -2.50 -1.27
N LEU A 203 -15.58 -1.44 -1.13
CA LEU A 203 -15.65 -0.24 -1.99
C LEU A 203 -15.31 -0.56 -3.45
N ALA A 204 -14.36 -1.46 -3.71
CA ALA A 204 -13.95 -1.87 -5.05
C ALA A 204 -15.04 -2.72 -5.73
N LYS A 205 -15.71 -3.60 -4.97
CA LYS A 205 -16.88 -4.37 -5.42
C LYS A 205 -18.12 -3.49 -5.63
N ASN A 206 -18.20 -2.36 -4.94
CA ASN A 206 -19.31 -1.41 -5.04
C ASN A 206 -18.82 -0.03 -5.51
N PRO A 207 -18.31 0.10 -6.75
CA PRO A 207 -17.68 1.32 -7.24
C PRO A 207 -18.64 2.52 -7.24
N GLY A 208 -19.95 2.29 -7.38
CA GLY A 208 -20.96 3.33 -7.27
C GLY A 208 -21.01 3.97 -5.88
N VAL A 209 -20.91 3.18 -4.81
CA VAL A 209 -20.92 3.71 -3.43
C VAL A 209 -19.64 4.51 -3.16
N ALA A 210 -18.49 3.96 -3.56
CA ALA A 210 -17.22 4.68 -3.49
C ALA A 210 -17.27 6.01 -4.26
N GLY A 211 -17.86 6.00 -5.46
CA GLY A 211 -18.08 7.18 -6.29
C GLY A 211 -18.95 8.24 -5.60
N ILE A 212 -20.08 7.87 -4.98
CA ILE A 212 -20.96 8.80 -4.24
C ILE A 212 -20.21 9.44 -3.07
N ILE A 213 -19.46 8.65 -2.30
CA ILE A 213 -18.68 9.13 -1.15
C ILE A 213 -17.63 10.14 -1.63
N LEU A 214 -16.88 9.81 -2.68
CA LEU A 214 -15.84 10.67 -3.25
C LEU A 214 -16.43 11.96 -3.84
N LEU A 215 -17.56 11.88 -4.55
CA LEU A 215 -18.25 13.06 -5.08
C LEU A 215 -18.73 13.98 -3.96
N SER A 216 -19.39 13.43 -2.94
CA SER A 216 -19.92 14.21 -1.81
C SER A 216 -18.81 14.87 -1.02
N PHE A 217 -17.77 14.12 -0.68
CA PHE A 217 -16.61 14.62 0.05
C PHE A 217 -15.78 15.60 -0.79
N GLY A 218 -15.60 15.31 -2.07
CA GLY A 218 -14.93 16.18 -3.03
C GLY A 218 -15.64 17.52 -3.18
N PHE A 219 -16.98 17.51 -3.31
CA PHE A 219 -17.80 18.73 -3.39
C PHE A 219 -17.64 19.61 -2.15
N VAL A 220 -17.73 19.02 -0.96
CA VAL A 220 -17.51 19.75 0.31
C VAL A 220 -16.09 20.32 0.37
N CYS A 221 -15.08 19.54 -0.01
CA CYS A 221 -13.69 20.01 -0.05
C CYS A 221 -13.46 21.13 -1.07
N THR A 222 -14.04 21.05 -2.27
CA THR A 222 -13.82 22.02 -3.34
C THR A 222 -14.46 23.38 -3.05
N PHE A 223 -15.67 23.41 -2.49
CA PHE A 223 -16.41 24.67 -2.29
C PHE A 223 -16.36 25.20 -0.85
N PHE A 224 -16.25 24.31 0.13
CA PHE A 224 -16.25 24.65 1.56
C PHE A 224 -14.95 24.25 2.27
N GLY A 225 -13.94 23.80 1.52
CA GLY A 225 -12.68 23.29 2.04
C GLY A 225 -12.03 24.20 3.06
N ALA A 226 -11.82 25.48 2.76
CA ALA A 226 -11.19 26.42 3.69
C ALA A 226 -11.94 26.58 5.04
N ARG A 227 -13.28 26.47 5.05
CA ARG A 227 -14.08 26.56 6.27
C ARG A 227 -13.98 25.29 7.11
N VAL A 228 -14.06 24.13 6.45
CA VAL A 228 -14.08 22.82 7.13
C VAL A 228 -12.67 22.24 7.28
N PHE A 229 -11.63 22.92 6.79
CA PHE A 229 -10.26 22.44 6.72
C PHE A 229 -9.74 21.87 8.04
N HIS A 230 -10.00 22.58 9.15
CA HIS A 230 -9.59 22.13 10.47
C HIS A 230 -10.27 20.85 10.92
N ALA A 231 -11.58 20.74 10.68
CA ALA A 231 -12.33 19.53 11.00
C ALA A 231 -11.86 18.37 10.13
N ILE A 232 -11.64 18.60 8.82
CA ILE A 232 -11.13 17.59 7.89
C ILE A 232 -9.75 17.10 8.33
N ILE A 233 -8.79 17.98 8.61
CA ILE A 233 -7.45 17.56 9.06
C ILE A 233 -7.50 16.83 10.40
N THR A 234 -8.33 17.29 11.33
CA THR A 234 -8.46 16.66 12.65
C THR A 234 -9.01 15.24 12.52
N VAL A 235 -10.08 15.06 11.74
CA VAL A 235 -10.72 13.76 11.51
C VAL A 235 -9.81 12.86 10.67
N ALA A 236 -9.25 13.37 9.57
CA ALA A 236 -8.37 12.60 8.70
C ALA A 236 -7.09 12.19 9.43
N GLY A 237 -6.43 13.11 10.15
CA GLY A 237 -5.22 12.81 10.92
C GLY A 237 -5.48 11.81 12.05
N GLY A 238 -6.60 11.94 12.76
CA GLY A 238 -7.01 11.00 13.79
C GLY A 238 -7.32 9.61 13.25
N LEU A 239 -8.08 9.52 12.15
CA LEU A 239 -8.39 8.26 11.47
C LEU A 239 -7.14 7.59 10.91
N THR A 240 -6.23 8.36 10.29
CA THR A 240 -4.96 7.80 9.77
C THR A 240 -4.14 7.17 10.89
N VAL A 241 -3.95 7.86 12.02
CA VAL A 241 -3.19 7.27 13.14
C VAL A 241 -3.94 6.12 13.80
N PHE A 242 -5.26 6.17 13.86
CA PHE A 242 -6.09 5.04 14.31
C PHE A 242 -5.78 3.79 13.47
N PHE A 243 -5.84 3.89 12.14
CA PHE A 243 -5.56 2.75 11.24
C PHE A 243 -4.11 2.29 11.31
N ILE A 244 -3.14 3.20 11.40
CA ILE A 244 -1.72 2.84 11.53
C ILE A 244 -1.46 2.12 12.85
N THR A 245 -2.05 2.60 13.96
CA THR A 245 -1.94 1.94 15.26
C THR A 245 -2.61 0.57 15.22
N LEU A 246 -3.79 0.46 14.63
CA LEU A 246 -4.51 -0.80 14.47
C LEU A 246 -3.70 -1.80 13.64
N LEU A 247 -3.08 -1.34 12.55
CA LEU A 247 -2.23 -2.17 11.69
C LEU A 247 -0.96 -2.62 12.45
N ALA A 248 -0.30 -1.72 13.19
CA ALA A 248 0.85 -2.07 14.01
C ALA A 248 0.49 -3.14 15.07
N LEU A 249 -0.64 -2.97 15.76
CA LEU A 249 -1.16 -3.94 16.73
C LEU A 249 -1.56 -5.26 16.06
N SER A 250 -2.05 -5.21 14.82
CA SER A 250 -2.35 -6.40 14.00
C SER A 250 -1.09 -7.21 13.72
N VAL A 251 0.00 -6.55 13.30
CA VAL A 251 1.29 -7.20 13.03
C VAL A 251 1.87 -7.84 14.30
N LEU A 252 1.69 -7.22 15.46
CA LEU A 252 2.06 -7.80 16.77
C LEU A 252 1.17 -8.98 17.19
N GLY A 253 0.14 -9.32 16.41
CA GLY A 253 -0.75 -10.45 16.64
C GLY A 253 -1.98 -10.12 17.48
N GLY A 254 -2.23 -8.86 17.82
CA GLY A 254 -3.39 -8.43 18.62
C GLY A 254 -4.73 -8.72 17.94
N LEU A 255 -4.77 -8.68 16.60
CA LEU A 255 -5.98 -8.97 15.82
C LEU A 255 -6.18 -10.47 15.51
N LYS A 256 -5.21 -11.35 15.78
CA LYS A 256 -5.41 -12.81 15.62
C LYS A 256 -6.53 -13.36 16.48
N ALA A 257 -6.92 -12.62 17.52
CA ALA A 257 -8.05 -12.88 18.37
C ALA A 257 -9.42 -12.83 17.66
N MET A 258 -9.54 -12.12 16.54
CA MET A 258 -10.80 -12.03 15.78
C MET A 258 -11.07 -13.25 14.89
N ASP A 259 -10.10 -14.16 14.78
CA ASP A 259 -10.28 -15.39 14.02
C ASP A 259 -11.27 -16.30 14.75
N SER A 260 -12.41 -16.58 14.11
CA SER A 260 -13.62 -17.16 14.73
C SER A 260 -13.36 -18.52 15.38
N GLU A 261 -12.41 -19.29 14.85
CA GLU A 261 -11.98 -20.57 15.40
C GLU A 261 -11.34 -20.42 16.78
N VAL A 262 -10.52 -19.38 16.98
CA VAL A 262 -9.77 -19.15 18.22
C VAL A 262 -10.63 -18.42 19.25
N ALA A 263 -11.48 -17.51 18.79
CA ALA A 263 -12.38 -16.74 19.64
C ALA A 263 -13.35 -17.62 20.45
N SER A 264 -13.78 -18.76 19.89
CA SER A 264 -14.74 -19.67 20.52
C SER A 264 -14.20 -20.38 21.78
N LYS A 265 -12.88 -20.59 21.89
CA LYS A 265 -12.29 -21.41 22.96
C LYS A 265 -11.77 -20.63 24.15
N ASN A 266 -11.52 -19.32 24.00
CA ASN A 266 -10.79 -18.54 25.00
C ASN A 266 -11.30 -17.09 25.04
N PHE A 267 -12.12 -16.77 26.03
CA PHE A 267 -12.67 -15.41 26.26
C PHE A 267 -11.58 -14.32 26.36
N GLY A 268 -10.39 -14.66 26.83
CA GLY A 268 -9.26 -13.72 26.97
C GLY A 268 -8.81 -13.06 25.66
N TRP A 269 -8.93 -13.74 24.52
CA TRP A 269 -8.51 -13.17 23.23
C TRP A 269 -9.44 -12.05 22.77
N ILE A 270 -10.75 -12.18 22.99
CA ILE A 270 -11.73 -11.14 22.66
C ILE A 270 -11.40 -9.86 23.43
N LEU A 271 -11.04 -9.97 24.71
CA LEU A 271 -10.65 -8.82 25.53
C LEU A 271 -9.39 -8.13 25.00
N VAL A 272 -8.40 -8.87 24.50
CA VAL A 272 -7.20 -8.31 23.87
C VAL A 272 -7.56 -7.55 22.58
N ALA A 273 -8.42 -8.10 21.73
CA ALA A 273 -8.87 -7.43 20.50
C ALA A 273 -9.57 -6.09 20.81
N VAL A 274 -10.49 -6.10 21.78
CA VAL A 274 -11.20 -4.90 22.24
C VAL A 274 -10.21 -3.88 22.80
N LEU A 275 -9.24 -4.31 23.61
CA LEU A 275 -8.20 -3.43 24.14
C LEU A 275 -7.36 -2.81 23.02
N CYS A 276 -6.98 -3.58 21.99
CA CYS A 276 -6.27 -3.05 20.83
C CYS A 276 -7.08 -1.95 20.11
N PHE A 277 -8.39 -2.15 19.95
CA PHE A 277 -9.27 -1.15 19.35
C PHE A 277 -9.38 0.11 20.21
N VAL A 278 -9.53 -0.04 21.53
CA VAL A 278 -9.57 1.09 22.48
C VAL A 278 -8.26 1.88 22.47
N VAL A 279 -7.12 1.19 22.46
CA VAL A 279 -5.79 1.83 22.36
C VAL A 279 -5.66 2.59 21.04
N ALA A 280 -6.02 1.98 19.91
CA ALA A 280 -5.99 2.65 18.61
C ALA A 280 -6.94 3.87 18.56
N ALA A 281 -8.14 3.75 19.13
CA ALA A 281 -9.10 4.84 19.22
C ALA A 281 -8.56 6.00 20.06
N PHE A 282 -7.95 5.69 21.21
CA PHE A 282 -7.35 6.68 22.08
C PHE A 282 -6.16 7.39 21.41
N THR A 283 -5.26 6.67 20.74
CA THR A 283 -4.14 7.29 20.00
C THR A 283 -4.64 8.15 18.85
N GLY A 284 -5.65 7.70 18.10
CA GLY A 284 -6.29 8.47 17.04
C GLY A 284 -6.93 9.76 17.54
N ILE A 285 -7.71 9.70 18.63
CA ILE A 285 -8.33 10.89 19.24
C ILE A 285 -7.27 11.85 19.79
N ALA A 286 -6.24 11.33 20.47
CA ALA A 286 -5.16 12.14 21.01
C ALA A 286 -4.41 12.90 19.90
N VAL A 287 -4.14 12.24 18.77
CA VAL A 287 -3.54 12.88 17.60
C VAL A 287 -4.49 13.87 16.94
N GLY A 288 -5.77 13.53 16.78
CA GLY A 288 -6.78 14.46 16.28
C GLY A 288 -6.79 15.75 17.11
N PHE A 289 -6.84 15.62 18.43
CA PHE A 289 -6.76 16.75 19.34
C PHE A 289 -5.44 17.54 19.19
N LEU A 290 -4.32 16.84 19.04
CA LEU A 290 -3.01 17.46 18.83
C LEU A 290 -2.96 18.24 17.50
N THR A 291 -3.49 17.70 16.41
CA THR A 291 -3.55 18.39 15.11
C THR A 291 -4.45 19.63 15.16
N ASN A 292 -5.53 19.59 15.94
CA ASN A 292 -6.37 20.77 16.20
C ASN A 292 -5.61 21.86 16.98
N LYS A 293 -4.73 21.48 17.92
CA LYS A 293 -3.87 22.41 18.66
C LYS A 293 -2.75 22.99 17.79
N TYR A 294 -2.11 22.17 16.95
CA TYR A 294 -0.97 22.54 16.12
C TYR A 294 -1.37 22.73 14.64
N LYS A 295 -2.28 23.67 14.39
CA LYS A 295 -2.85 23.95 13.05
C LYS A 295 -1.81 24.13 11.93
N ARG A 296 -0.70 24.81 12.23
CA ARG A 296 0.40 25.04 11.25
C ARG A 296 1.12 23.75 10.85
N ALA A 297 1.25 22.80 11.77
CA ALA A 297 1.82 21.49 11.46
C ALA A 297 0.87 20.69 10.57
N GLY A 298 -0.43 20.72 10.87
CA GLY A 298 -1.46 20.08 10.03
C GLY A 298 -1.48 20.62 8.60
N SER A 299 -1.40 21.95 8.41
CA SER A 299 -1.33 22.54 7.07
C SER A 299 -0.04 22.18 6.34
N ALA A 300 1.10 22.10 7.04
CA ALA A 300 2.37 21.67 6.44
C ALA A 300 2.32 20.21 5.98
N LEU A 301 1.74 19.31 6.78
CA LEU A 301 1.55 17.90 6.42
C LEU A 301 0.58 17.73 5.24
N PHE A 302 -0.52 18.47 5.23
CA PHE A 302 -1.43 18.47 4.09
C PHE A 302 -0.74 19.01 2.82
N GLY A 303 0.06 20.07 2.98
CA GLY A 303 0.89 20.63 1.92
C GLY A 303 1.89 19.60 1.37
N LEU A 304 2.55 18.83 2.23
CA LEU A 304 3.46 17.75 1.85
C LEU A 304 2.75 16.73 0.94
N VAL A 305 1.58 16.24 1.35
CA VAL A 305 0.81 15.25 0.58
C VAL A 305 0.39 15.80 -0.78
N VAL A 306 -0.18 17.00 -0.82
CA VAL A 306 -0.58 17.66 -2.08
C VAL A 306 0.64 17.92 -2.98
N GLY A 307 1.77 18.32 -2.40
CA GLY A 307 3.01 18.52 -3.13
C GLY A 307 3.59 17.26 -3.74
N LEU A 308 3.58 16.16 -3.01
CA LEU A 308 4.02 14.85 -3.52
C LEU A 308 3.17 14.44 -4.74
N LEU A 309 1.84 14.64 -4.67
CA LEU A 309 0.93 14.38 -5.80
C LEU A 309 1.24 15.27 -7.00
N ILE A 310 1.38 16.59 -6.78
CA ILE A 310 1.73 17.54 -7.86
C ILE A 310 3.08 17.17 -8.48
N GLY A 311 4.08 16.84 -7.67
CA GLY A 311 5.40 16.38 -8.12
C GLY A 311 5.33 15.13 -8.99
N TYR A 312 4.49 14.17 -8.59
CA TYR A 312 4.27 12.96 -9.34
C TYR A 312 3.65 13.26 -10.73
N TYR A 313 2.63 14.13 -10.79
CA TYR A 313 2.06 14.58 -12.06
C TYR A 313 3.06 15.35 -12.92
N ILE A 314 3.88 16.23 -12.33
CA ILE A 314 4.92 16.96 -13.07
C ILE A 314 5.92 15.99 -13.68
N HIS A 315 6.39 15.00 -12.91
CA HIS A 315 7.30 13.97 -13.40
C HIS A 315 6.66 13.20 -14.57
N LYS A 316 5.41 12.75 -14.40
CA LYS A 316 4.67 11.97 -15.40
C LYS A 316 4.43 12.75 -16.71
N LEU A 317 4.10 14.03 -16.61
CA LEU A 317 3.74 14.85 -17.78
C LEU A 317 4.96 15.40 -18.53
N LEU A 318 6.01 15.80 -17.80
CA LEU A 318 7.15 16.50 -18.39
C LEU A 318 8.40 15.63 -18.55
N PHE A 319 8.66 14.71 -17.61
CA PHE A 319 9.96 14.05 -17.49
C PHE A 319 9.98 12.60 -17.95
N THR A 320 8.85 11.89 -17.98
CA THR A 320 8.78 10.48 -18.44
C THR A 320 9.35 10.27 -19.83
N LYS A 321 9.25 11.27 -20.73
CA LYS A 321 9.83 11.18 -22.09
C LYS A 321 11.33 11.45 -22.16
N ILE A 322 11.89 12.16 -21.19
CA ILE A 322 13.27 12.68 -21.26
C ILE A 322 14.21 11.84 -20.38
N PHE A 323 13.73 11.36 -19.22
CA PHE A 323 14.54 10.63 -18.26
C PHE A 323 13.75 9.47 -17.64
N SER A 324 14.21 8.23 -17.86
CA SER A 324 13.63 7.00 -17.29
C SER A 324 14.20 6.60 -15.92
N GLY A 325 14.96 7.49 -15.27
CA GLY A 325 15.64 7.18 -14.00
C GLY A 325 14.74 7.34 -12.77
N ASN A 326 14.56 6.28 -11.98
CA ASN A 326 13.86 6.31 -10.69
C ASN A 326 14.41 7.38 -9.73
N THR A 327 15.70 7.68 -9.78
CA THR A 327 16.34 8.72 -8.95
C THR A 327 15.78 10.10 -9.22
N LEU A 328 15.56 10.46 -10.50
CA LEU A 328 15.01 11.77 -10.86
C LEU A 328 13.56 11.90 -10.39
N LYS A 329 12.76 10.83 -10.53
CA LYS A 329 11.40 10.75 -10.01
C LYS A 329 11.36 11.08 -8.51
N MET A 330 12.20 10.42 -7.73
CA MET A 330 12.30 10.66 -6.28
C MET A 330 12.72 12.09 -5.94
N ILE A 331 13.67 12.67 -6.67
CA ILE A 331 14.12 14.06 -6.45
C ILE A 331 12.99 15.06 -6.73
N ILE A 332 12.30 14.94 -7.87
CA ILE A 332 11.22 15.87 -8.26
C ILE A 332 10.04 15.76 -7.29
N VAL A 333 9.60 14.54 -7.00
CA VAL A 333 8.49 14.28 -6.07
C VAL A 333 8.86 14.74 -4.65
N GLY A 334 10.07 14.41 -4.18
CA GLY A 334 10.54 14.83 -2.85
C GLY A 334 10.70 16.34 -2.73
N ALA A 335 11.29 17.01 -3.73
CA ALA A 335 11.50 18.45 -3.71
C ALA A 335 10.18 19.24 -3.76
N SER A 336 9.21 18.81 -4.58
CA SER A 336 7.88 19.42 -4.64
C SER A 336 7.07 19.20 -3.35
N GLY A 337 7.14 18.00 -2.77
CA GLY A 337 6.56 17.71 -1.45
C GLY A 337 7.14 18.59 -0.34
N LEU A 338 8.46 18.62 -0.20
CA LEU A 338 9.12 19.42 0.84
C LEU A 338 8.93 20.92 0.61
N GLY A 339 9.03 21.38 -0.64
CA GLY A 339 8.84 22.78 -1.00
C GLY A 339 7.44 23.29 -0.65
N THR A 340 6.40 22.53 -0.99
CA THR A 340 5.01 22.87 -0.65
C THR A 340 4.73 22.76 0.85
N ALA A 341 5.35 21.83 1.57
CA ALA A 341 5.24 21.72 3.03
C ALA A 341 5.83 22.94 3.74
N VAL A 342 7.06 23.36 3.38
CA VAL A 342 7.71 24.57 3.90
C VAL A 342 6.91 25.82 3.55
N TYR A 343 6.43 25.89 2.30
CA TYR A 343 5.61 27.01 1.85
C TYR A 343 4.27 27.08 2.61
N SER A 344 3.62 25.95 2.86
CA SER A 344 2.38 25.85 3.65
C SER A 344 2.56 26.15 5.12
N PHE A 345 3.73 25.85 5.69
CA PHE A 345 4.04 26.22 7.06
C PHE A 345 4.08 27.74 7.26
N ASN A 346 4.70 28.45 6.31
CA ASN A 346 4.85 29.91 6.36
C ASN A 346 3.59 30.66 5.91
N TRP A 347 2.91 30.19 4.85
CA TRP A 347 1.76 30.86 4.22
C TRP A 347 0.47 30.01 4.25
N SER A 348 0.23 29.30 5.35
CA SER A 348 -0.96 28.44 5.55
C SER A 348 -2.29 29.10 5.13
N LYS A 349 -2.50 30.39 5.44
CA LYS A 349 -3.73 31.12 5.11
C LYS A 349 -3.99 31.21 3.61
N THR A 350 -2.97 31.56 2.83
CA THR A 350 -3.10 31.77 1.38
C THR A 350 -3.20 30.44 0.64
N LEU A 351 -2.51 29.41 1.14
CA LEU A 351 -2.44 28.10 0.49
C LEU A 351 -3.61 27.17 0.78
N THR A 352 -4.31 27.33 1.91
CA THR A 352 -5.40 26.42 2.27
C THR A 352 -6.50 26.38 1.20
N VAL A 353 -6.84 27.53 0.62
CA VAL A 353 -7.85 27.63 -0.44
C VAL A 353 -7.47 26.84 -1.70
N PRO A 354 -6.33 27.12 -2.38
CA PRO A 354 -5.95 26.36 -3.56
C PRO A 354 -5.68 24.89 -3.27
N MET A 355 -5.10 24.53 -2.11
CA MET A 355 -4.83 23.13 -1.78
C MET A 355 -6.12 22.31 -1.58
N THR A 356 -7.12 22.86 -0.88
CA THR A 356 -8.40 22.17 -0.70
C THR A 356 -9.21 22.10 -1.99
N ALA A 357 -9.12 23.12 -2.85
CA ALA A 357 -9.73 23.10 -4.17
C ALA A 357 -9.10 22.03 -5.09
N VAL A 358 -7.76 21.94 -5.14
CA VAL A 358 -6.99 20.90 -5.85
C VAL A 358 -7.39 19.50 -5.39
N PHE A 359 -7.38 19.27 -4.08
CA PHE A 359 -7.71 17.96 -3.52
C PHE A 359 -9.18 17.59 -3.75
N GLY A 360 -10.11 18.54 -3.54
CA GLY A 360 -11.53 18.32 -3.77
C GLY A 360 -11.86 18.06 -5.25
N SER A 361 -11.27 18.84 -6.18
CA SER A 361 -11.52 18.65 -7.62
C SER A 361 -10.99 17.29 -8.09
N PHE A 362 -9.86 16.84 -7.55
CA PHE A 362 -9.34 15.50 -7.80
C PHE A 362 -10.35 14.42 -7.34
N MET A 363 -10.88 14.54 -6.12
CA MET A 363 -11.88 13.60 -5.60
C MET A 363 -13.18 13.59 -6.41
N ILE A 364 -13.64 14.76 -6.90
CA ILE A 364 -14.82 14.85 -7.76
C ILE A 364 -14.59 14.12 -9.09
N ILE A 365 -13.47 14.39 -9.75
CA ILE A 365 -13.14 13.76 -11.03
C ILE A 365 -12.94 12.25 -10.86
N ARG A 366 -12.27 11.82 -9.78
CA ARG A 366 -12.14 10.40 -9.43
C ARG A 366 -13.49 9.75 -9.15
N GLY A 367 -14.38 10.44 -8.43
CA GLY A 367 -15.75 9.98 -8.21
C GLY A 367 -16.53 9.78 -9.51
N PHE A 368 -16.51 10.77 -10.40
CA PHE A 368 -17.15 10.64 -11.74
C PHE A 368 -16.53 9.51 -12.57
N SER A 369 -15.22 9.32 -12.50
CA SER A 369 -14.54 8.26 -13.24
C SER A 369 -14.97 6.86 -12.84
N MET A 370 -15.41 6.65 -11.59
CA MET A 370 -15.93 5.35 -11.14
C MET A 370 -17.29 5.03 -11.76
N PHE A 371 -18.09 6.04 -12.15
CA PHE A 371 -19.37 5.83 -12.83
C PHE A 371 -19.21 5.69 -14.34
N LEU A 372 -18.36 6.53 -14.95
CA LEU A 372 -18.18 6.55 -16.41
C LEU A 372 -17.20 5.50 -16.90
N GLY A 373 -16.34 4.98 -16.01
CA GLY A 373 -15.24 4.11 -16.37
C GLY A 373 -14.19 4.81 -17.24
N GLY A 374 -13.25 4.03 -17.77
CA GLY A 374 -12.29 4.49 -18.78
C GLY A 374 -11.25 5.52 -18.32
N PHE A 375 -11.17 5.77 -17.01
CA PHE A 375 -10.10 6.57 -16.44
C PHE A 375 -8.86 5.68 -16.24
N PRO A 376 -7.73 6.00 -16.91
CA PRO A 376 -6.53 5.19 -16.79
C PRO A 376 -6.06 5.20 -15.34
N ASN A 377 -5.72 4.03 -14.79
CA ASN A 377 -5.19 3.99 -13.45
C ASN A 377 -3.82 4.64 -13.45
N GLU A 378 -3.70 5.80 -12.82
CA GLU A 378 -2.52 6.66 -12.99
C GLU A 378 -1.25 6.03 -12.45
N PHE A 379 -1.39 5.04 -11.55
CA PHE A 379 -0.33 4.32 -10.85
C PHE A 379 0.09 3.00 -11.51
N LEU A 380 -0.76 2.36 -12.32
CA LEU A 380 -0.47 1.01 -12.86
C LEU A 380 0.32 1.03 -14.19
N ASN A 381 0.31 2.14 -14.91
CA ASN A 381 0.86 2.18 -16.27
C ASN A 381 2.38 2.39 -16.35
N ASP A 382 3.10 2.42 -15.22
CA ASP A 382 4.55 2.69 -15.20
C ASP A 382 5.40 1.41 -15.36
N GLU A 383 4.79 0.22 -15.28
CA GLU A 383 5.56 -1.05 -15.26
C GLU A 383 5.97 -1.55 -16.65
N ASP A 384 5.19 -1.27 -17.69
CA ASP A 384 5.43 -1.85 -19.03
C ASP A 384 6.39 -1.02 -19.90
N GLY A 385 6.90 0.12 -19.42
CA GLY A 385 7.81 1.00 -20.16
C GLY A 385 7.24 1.58 -21.46
N ASN A 386 5.99 1.25 -21.81
CA ASN A 386 5.33 1.76 -23.00
C ASN A 386 4.96 3.22 -22.77
N PRO A 387 5.30 4.14 -23.70
CA PRO A 387 4.94 5.54 -23.58
C PRO A 387 3.42 5.62 -23.45
N LEU A 388 2.94 6.29 -22.40
CA LEU A 388 1.51 6.51 -22.15
C LEU A 388 0.84 7.00 -23.43
N GLU A 389 0.07 6.12 -24.08
CA GLU A 389 -0.86 6.53 -25.10
C GLU A 389 -1.93 7.36 -24.40
N VAL A 390 -1.78 8.68 -24.52
CA VAL A 390 -2.73 9.65 -23.95
C VAL A 390 -4.04 9.49 -24.71
N LYS A 391 -4.91 8.62 -24.22
CA LYS A 391 -6.27 8.46 -24.75
C LYS A 391 -6.98 9.80 -24.64
N ASN A 392 -7.75 10.19 -25.67
CA ASN A 392 -8.49 11.46 -25.69
C ASN A 392 -9.40 11.66 -24.45
N SER A 393 -9.86 10.56 -23.82
CA SER A 393 -10.61 10.61 -22.56
C SER A 393 -9.83 11.26 -21.42
N TYR A 394 -8.51 11.06 -21.35
CA TYR A 394 -7.67 11.64 -20.29
C TYR A 394 -7.62 13.18 -20.37
N ILE A 395 -7.54 13.74 -21.58
CA ILE A 395 -7.53 15.19 -21.79
C ILE A 395 -8.84 15.81 -21.31
N PHE A 396 -9.98 15.15 -21.56
CA PHE A 396 -11.28 15.63 -21.09
C PHE A 396 -11.36 15.68 -19.56
N TYR A 397 -10.90 14.63 -18.87
CA TYR A 397 -10.83 14.61 -17.41
C TYR A 397 -9.90 15.70 -16.85
N LEU A 398 -8.77 15.95 -17.50
CA LEU A 398 -7.83 17.00 -17.10
C LEU A 398 -8.44 18.40 -17.26
N ILE A 399 -9.14 18.67 -18.37
CA ILE A 399 -9.84 19.95 -18.58
C ILE A 399 -10.92 20.14 -17.53
N ALA A 400 -11.74 19.10 -17.28
CA ALA A 400 -12.78 19.14 -16.26
C ALA A 400 -12.19 19.37 -14.85
N TYR A 401 -11.07 18.71 -14.52
CA TYR A 401 -10.34 18.92 -13.27
C TYR A 401 -9.90 20.38 -13.10
N ILE A 402 -9.25 20.98 -14.10
CA ILE A 402 -8.80 22.38 -14.07
C ILE A 402 -10.00 23.33 -13.94
N PHE A 403 -11.09 23.06 -14.67
CA PHE A 403 -12.30 23.87 -14.62
C PHE A 403 -12.93 23.87 -13.22
N ILE A 404 -13.13 22.70 -12.61
CA ILE A 404 -13.68 22.57 -11.26
C ILE A 404 -12.75 23.21 -10.21
N LEU A 405 -11.43 23.03 -10.36
CA LEU A 405 -10.43 23.66 -9.51
C LEU A 405 -10.56 25.19 -9.54
N CYS A 406 -10.61 25.79 -10.73
CA CYS A 406 -10.76 27.23 -10.90
C CYS A 406 -12.06 27.75 -10.28
N LEU A 407 -13.19 27.05 -10.54
CA LEU A 407 -14.48 27.38 -9.92
C LEU A 407 -14.43 27.32 -8.39
N GLY A 408 -13.82 26.27 -7.82
CA GLY A 408 -13.66 26.12 -6.38
C GLY A 408 -12.83 27.25 -5.76
N VAL A 409 -11.69 27.60 -6.37
CA VAL A 409 -10.83 28.69 -5.90
C VAL A 409 -11.56 30.03 -5.95
N VAL A 410 -12.24 30.35 -7.06
CA VAL A 410 -12.99 31.60 -7.21
C VAL A 410 -14.12 31.68 -6.18
N HIS A 411 -14.89 30.60 -6.01
CA HIS A 411 -15.98 30.53 -5.04
C HIS A 411 -15.49 30.74 -3.60
N GLN A 412 -14.45 30.02 -3.19
CA GLN A 412 -13.89 30.14 -1.84
C GLN A 412 -13.29 31.53 -1.58
N ARG A 413 -12.66 32.15 -2.58
CA ARG A 413 -12.14 33.53 -2.47
C ARG A 413 -13.26 34.56 -2.36
N TYR A 414 -14.30 34.44 -3.19
CA TYR A 414 -15.44 35.36 -3.16
C TYR A 414 -16.15 35.37 -1.79
N ARG A 415 -16.29 34.20 -1.16
CA ARG A 415 -16.86 34.05 0.19
C ARG A 415 -15.94 34.51 1.34
N LYS A 416 -14.73 35.00 1.04
CA LYS A 416 -13.73 35.47 2.03
C LYS A 416 -13.44 34.46 3.14
N TYR A 417 -13.46 33.15 2.87
CA TYR A 417 -13.17 32.15 3.91
C TYR A 417 -11.76 32.27 4.51
N HIS A 418 -10.83 32.92 3.82
CA HIS A 418 -9.49 33.22 4.32
C HIS A 418 -9.46 34.18 5.52
N THR A 419 -10.45 35.08 5.67
CA THR A 419 -10.46 36.03 6.81
C THR A 419 -11.11 35.46 8.06
N LEU A 420 -12.09 34.55 7.91
CA LEU A 420 -12.75 33.90 9.05
C LEU A 420 -11.78 33.08 9.90
N TYR A 421 -10.74 32.53 9.26
CA TYR A 421 -9.66 31.82 9.92
C TYR A 421 -8.95 32.66 11.01
N ASP A 422 -8.80 33.97 10.77
CA ASP A 422 -8.08 34.86 11.69
C ASP A 422 -8.94 35.26 12.89
N ASN A 423 -10.24 35.50 12.67
CA ASN A 423 -11.14 35.95 13.73
C ASN A 423 -11.44 34.85 14.77
N ASP A 424 -11.52 33.58 14.36
CA ASP A 424 -11.69 32.45 15.29
C ASP A 424 -10.46 32.26 16.19
N GLN A 425 -9.27 32.58 15.69
CA GLN A 425 -8.05 32.51 16.51
C GLN A 425 -7.98 33.71 17.46
N PHE A 426 -8.39 34.88 16.99
CA PHE A 426 -8.39 36.10 17.80
C PHE A 426 -9.42 36.06 18.93
N SER A 427 -10.64 35.59 18.67
CA SER A 427 -11.69 35.45 19.67
C SER A 427 -11.34 34.45 20.78
N LYS A 428 -10.70 33.32 20.45
CA LYS A 428 -10.22 32.36 21.46
C LYS A 428 -9.13 32.94 22.34
N ASN A 429 -8.22 33.73 21.78
CA ASN A 429 -7.18 34.39 22.56
C ASN A 429 -7.74 35.52 23.44
N LEU A 430 -8.72 36.27 22.97
CA LEU A 430 -9.38 37.31 23.76
C LEU A 430 -10.23 36.73 24.89
N GLY A 431 -10.92 35.61 24.64
CA GLY A 431 -11.67 34.89 25.68
C GLY A 431 -10.78 34.44 26.84
N SER A 432 -9.60 33.86 26.55
CA SER A 432 -8.68 33.44 27.62
C SER A 432 -8.09 34.61 28.41
N ILE A 433 -7.89 35.77 27.78
CA ILE A 433 -7.36 36.96 28.48
C ILE A 433 -8.40 37.53 29.44
N ASN A 434 -9.67 37.62 29.03
CA ASN A 434 -10.72 38.16 29.89
C ASN A 434 -10.99 37.31 31.14
N ASP A 435 -10.90 35.98 31.04
CA ASP A 435 -11.14 35.10 32.19
C ASP A 435 -10.00 35.20 33.23
N ASP A 436 -8.75 35.30 32.79
CA ASP A 436 -7.59 35.46 33.69
C ASP A 436 -7.60 36.84 34.39
N ASP A 437 -8.00 37.90 33.69
CA ASP A 437 -8.11 39.25 34.25
C ASP A 437 -9.31 39.35 35.21
N TYR A 438 -10.43 38.68 34.94
CA TYR A 438 -11.56 38.58 35.87
C TYR A 438 -11.19 37.83 37.16
N LEU A 439 -10.46 36.71 37.05
CA LEU A 439 -9.99 35.94 38.21
C LEU A 439 -8.97 36.73 39.06
N ARG A 440 -8.09 37.52 38.44
CA ARG A 440 -7.18 38.41 39.18
C ARG A 440 -7.91 39.54 39.89
N ALA A 441 -8.88 40.17 39.24
CA ALA A 441 -9.69 41.21 39.86
C ALA A 441 -10.46 40.71 41.09
N HIS A 442 -10.86 39.43 41.09
CA HIS A 442 -11.58 38.82 42.21
C HIS A 442 -10.68 38.30 43.35
N MET A 443 -9.40 38.04 43.12
CA MET A 443 -8.45 37.64 44.18
C MET A 443 -7.79 38.82 44.91
N MET A 444 -8.01 40.05 44.44
CA MET A 444 -7.52 41.28 45.08
C MET A 444 -8.56 41.97 45.97
N ASN A 445 -9.77 41.41 46.06
CA ASN A 445 -10.81 41.77 47.03
C ASN A 445 -10.96 40.62 48.04
#